data_AF-A0A2E8SSL6-F1
#
_entry.id   AF-A0A2E8SSL6-F1
#
_cell.length_a   1.000
_cell.length_b   1.000
_cell.length_c   1.000
_cell.angle_alpha   90.00
_cell.angle_beta   90.00
_cell.angle_gamma   90.00
#
_symmetry.space_group_name_H-M   'P 1'
#
loop_
_entity.id
_entity.type
_entity.pdbx_description
1 polymer ?
#
loop_
_entity_poly.entity_id
_entity_poly.type
_entity_poly.pdbx_seq_one_letter_code
_entity_poly.pdbx_strand_id
1 'polypeptide(L)'
;MIAGNGALYAFGGYPRQSGVALKIGGKGDISESHKLWTATRSPYVPSPLYYENHLYWMDRSGYAVCLNAKTGQEVFRERLTSRNRTPKFYASPVFVNGKVISISRNAGAFVIEAKPKFKQLAQNEFSGDRSVFNASPAVANNRLYLRSDTHLYCIGE
;
A
#
# COMPACT_ATOMS: atom_id res chain seq x y z
N MET A 1 8.51 -5.88 -5.08
CA MET A 1 9.66 -5.72 -4.15
C MET A 1 9.81 -4.24 -3.86
N ILE A 2 10.28 -3.89 -2.67
CA ILE A 2 10.39 -2.51 -2.18
C ILE A 2 11.76 -2.37 -1.54
N ALA A 3 12.49 -1.30 -1.83
CA ALA A 3 13.79 -1.03 -1.21
C ALA A 3 13.66 0.15 -0.23
N GLY A 4 14.32 0.05 0.92
CA GLY A 4 14.34 1.12 1.92
C GLY A 4 15.34 0.82 3.02
N ASN A 5 16.08 1.84 3.48
CA ASN A 5 17.03 1.75 4.60
C ASN A 5 17.99 0.54 4.54
N GLY A 6 18.61 0.31 3.37
CA GLY A 6 19.55 -0.80 3.19
C GLY A 6 18.92 -2.20 3.18
N ALA A 7 17.59 -2.29 3.09
CA ALA A 7 16.86 -3.55 3.00
C ALA A 7 15.98 -3.62 1.74
N LEU A 8 15.74 -4.84 1.31
CA LEU A 8 14.79 -5.24 0.28
C LEU A 8 13.65 -6.00 0.95
N TYR A 9 12.42 -5.57 0.66
CA TYR A 9 11.19 -6.19 1.13
C TYR A 9 10.49 -6.89 -0.03
N ALA A 10 10.17 -8.16 0.16
CA ALA A 10 9.42 -8.96 -0.80
C ALA A 10 8.21 -9.59 -0.12
N PHE A 11 7.09 -9.61 -0.85
CA PHE A 11 5.80 -10.06 -0.35
C PHE A 11 5.15 -10.98 -1.37
N GLY A 12 4.65 -12.12 -0.91
CA GLY A 12 3.82 -13.06 -1.65
C GLY A 12 2.43 -13.16 -1.01
N GLY A 13 1.39 -13.20 -1.84
CA GLY A 13 -0.01 -13.17 -1.41
C GLY A 13 -0.80 -14.47 -1.62
N TYR A 14 -0.33 -15.38 -2.48
CA TYR A 14 -1.01 -16.63 -2.86
C TYR A 14 0.01 -17.72 -3.22
N PRO A 15 -0.22 -19.00 -2.86
CA PRO A 15 -1.33 -19.52 -2.04
C PRO A 15 -1.14 -19.27 -0.54
N ARG A 16 0.08 -18.95 -0.09
CA ARG A 16 0.38 -18.57 1.30
C ARG A 16 0.83 -17.12 1.36
N GLN A 17 0.33 -16.40 2.35
CA GLN A 17 0.83 -15.07 2.67
C GLN A 17 2.21 -15.19 3.31
N SER A 18 3.20 -14.55 2.70
CA SER A 18 4.54 -14.45 3.26
C SER A 18 5.17 -13.12 2.89
N GLY A 19 5.97 -12.58 3.80
CA GLY A 19 6.83 -11.43 3.59
C GLY A 19 8.24 -11.78 4.06
N VAL A 20 9.24 -11.18 3.43
CA VAL A 20 10.64 -11.28 3.85
C VAL A 20 11.31 -9.93 3.69
N ALA A 21 12.19 -9.62 4.63
CA ALA A 21 13.18 -8.56 4.49
C ALA A 21 14.57 -9.13 4.41
N LEU A 22 15.33 -8.65 3.43
CA LEU A 22 16.73 -9.02 3.20
C LEU A 22 17.58 -7.76 3.24
N LYS A 23 18.74 -7.80 3.90
CA LYS A 23 19.77 -6.77 3.77
C LYS A 23 20.28 -6.76 2.31
N ILE A 24 20.43 -5.58 1.70
CA ILE A 24 20.94 -5.47 0.33
C ILE A 24 22.46 -5.65 0.28
N GLY A 25 22.98 -6.00 -0.91
CA GLY A 25 24.42 -6.06 -1.19
C GLY A 25 25.05 -7.45 -1.19
N GLY A 26 24.28 -8.51 -0.95
CA GLY A 26 24.76 -9.89 -1.07
C GLY A 26 24.83 -10.38 -2.53
N LYS A 27 25.53 -11.49 -2.76
CA LYS A 27 25.65 -12.17 -4.06
C LYS A 27 25.31 -13.66 -3.88
N GLY A 28 24.73 -14.27 -4.92
CA GLY A 28 24.31 -15.68 -4.88
C GLY A 28 23.06 -15.87 -4.02
N ASP A 29 22.97 -17.01 -3.32
CA ASP A 29 21.89 -17.26 -2.37
C ASP A 29 22.14 -16.50 -1.06
N ILE A 30 21.25 -15.55 -0.77
CA ILE A 30 21.34 -14.66 0.39
C ILE A 30 20.23 -14.93 1.41
N SER A 31 19.49 -16.04 1.26
CA SER A 31 18.28 -16.35 2.02
C SER A 31 18.51 -16.55 3.51
N GLU A 32 19.71 -16.97 3.92
CA GLU A 32 20.09 -17.09 5.33
C GLU A 32 21.02 -15.96 5.78
N SER A 33 22.01 -15.61 4.96
CA SER A 33 23.07 -14.65 5.33
C SER A 33 22.59 -13.20 5.45
N HIS A 34 21.50 -12.83 4.74
CA HIS A 34 21.00 -11.45 4.69
C HIS A 34 19.57 -11.32 5.20
N LYS A 35 18.94 -12.40 5.66
CA LYS A 35 17.57 -12.36 6.17
C LYS A 35 17.49 -11.55 7.47
N LEU A 36 16.65 -10.52 7.43
CA LEU A 36 16.39 -9.65 8.57
C LEU A 36 15.16 -10.14 9.34
N TRP A 37 14.08 -10.45 8.63
CA TRP A 37 12.85 -10.98 9.22
C TRP A 37 11.97 -11.63 8.16
N THR A 38 11.02 -12.44 8.63
CA THR A 38 9.87 -12.91 7.84
C THR A 38 8.58 -12.41 8.48
N ALA A 39 7.54 -12.25 7.66
CA ALA A 39 6.22 -11.84 8.11
C ALA A 39 5.16 -12.78 7.53
N THR A 40 4.13 -13.08 8.31
CA THR A 40 2.93 -13.78 7.82
C THR A 40 1.89 -12.80 7.28
N ARG A 41 1.99 -11.53 7.69
CA ARG A 41 1.19 -10.44 7.16
C ARG A 41 1.79 -9.95 5.84
N SER A 42 1.04 -10.16 4.76
CA SER A 42 1.45 -9.81 3.41
C SER A 42 0.27 -9.23 2.62
N PRO A 43 0.48 -8.21 1.77
CA PRO A 43 -0.52 -7.80 0.80
C PRO A 43 -0.79 -8.92 -0.22
N TYR A 44 -1.98 -8.89 -0.81
CA TYR A 44 -2.35 -9.86 -1.86
C TYR A 44 -1.87 -9.41 -3.24
N VAL A 45 -2.24 -8.19 -3.65
CA VAL A 45 -1.90 -7.57 -4.95
C VAL A 45 -1.04 -6.32 -4.81
N PRO A 46 -1.32 -5.36 -3.91
CA PRO A 46 -0.56 -4.12 -3.90
C PRO A 46 0.87 -4.35 -3.41
N SER A 47 1.83 -3.63 -4.01
CA SER A 47 3.14 -3.46 -3.39
C SER A 47 3.02 -2.43 -2.27
N PRO A 48 3.52 -2.70 -1.04
CA PRO A 48 3.50 -1.73 0.04
C PRO A 48 4.28 -0.45 -0.30
N LEU A 49 3.88 0.66 0.29
CA LEU A 49 4.65 1.90 0.29
C LEU A 49 5.63 1.87 1.46
N TYR A 50 6.92 2.05 1.19
CA TYR A 50 7.91 2.33 2.23
C TYR A 50 7.98 3.84 2.51
N TYR A 51 7.85 4.23 3.78
CA TYR A 51 8.07 5.60 4.22
C TYR A 51 8.53 5.60 5.69
N GLU A 52 9.59 6.33 6.01
CA GLU A 52 10.13 6.50 7.38
C GLU A 52 10.16 5.20 8.22
N ASN A 53 10.80 4.14 7.72
CA ASN A 53 10.89 2.83 8.38
C ASN A 53 9.56 2.09 8.59
N HIS A 54 8.54 2.42 7.81
CA HIS A 54 7.25 1.73 7.84
C HIS A 54 6.82 1.29 6.45
N LEU A 55 6.09 0.18 6.39
CA LEU A 55 5.49 -0.37 5.18
C LEU A 55 3.97 -0.26 5.27
N TYR A 56 3.36 0.48 4.35
CA TYR A 56 1.93 0.77 4.35
C TYR A 56 1.22 0.15 3.16
N TRP A 57 0.02 -0.38 3.37
CA TRP A 57 -0.90 -0.73 2.29
C TRP A 57 -2.35 -0.82 2.78
N MET A 58 -3.26 -0.94 1.82
CA MET A 58 -4.66 -1.27 2.07
C MET A 58 -4.94 -2.67 1.52
N ASP A 59 -5.55 -3.53 2.32
CA ASP A 59 -5.79 -4.92 1.96
C ASP A 59 -7.16 -5.12 1.27
N ARG A 60 -7.34 -6.27 0.63
CA ARG A 60 -8.61 -6.62 -0.04
C ARG A 60 -9.81 -6.75 0.90
N SER A 61 -9.56 -6.89 2.19
CA SER A 61 -10.56 -7.01 3.24
C SER A 61 -10.94 -5.64 3.81
N GLY A 62 -10.41 -4.56 3.23
CA GLY A 62 -10.69 -3.18 3.60
C GLY A 62 -10.06 -2.76 4.92
N TYR A 63 -8.86 -3.24 5.22
CA TYR A 63 -8.02 -2.77 6.32
C TYR A 63 -6.87 -1.93 5.77
N ALA A 64 -6.50 -0.87 6.50
CA ALA A 64 -5.20 -0.25 6.38
C ALA A 64 -4.22 -0.99 7.28
N VAL A 65 -3.03 -1.29 6.76
CA VAL A 65 -1.98 -2.02 7.47
C VAL A 65 -0.70 -1.20 7.45
N CYS A 66 -0.01 -1.19 8.59
CA CYS A 66 1.34 -0.66 8.73
C CYS A 66 2.22 -1.69 9.43
N LEU A 67 3.36 -2.03 8.82
CA LEU A 67 4.41 -2.80 9.48
C LEU A 67 5.61 -1.91 9.79
N ASN A 68 6.30 -2.22 10.88
CA ASN A 68 7.64 -1.71 11.12
C ASN A 68 8.59 -2.38 10.12
N ALA A 69 9.24 -1.60 9.26
CA ALA A 69 10.09 -2.12 8.19
C ALA A 69 11.39 -2.75 8.72
N LYS A 70 11.82 -2.42 9.94
CA LYS A 70 13.01 -3.00 10.56
C LYS A 70 12.73 -4.36 11.19
N THR A 71 11.52 -4.58 11.73
CA THR A 71 11.20 -5.79 12.51
C THR A 71 10.16 -6.69 11.86
N GLY A 72 9.41 -6.21 10.88
CA GLY A 72 8.28 -6.92 10.27
C GLY A 72 7.02 -6.97 11.14
N GLN A 73 7.05 -6.37 12.34
CA GLN A 73 5.92 -6.38 13.27
C GLN A 73 4.81 -5.43 12.82
N GLU A 74 3.56 -5.85 13.07
CA GLU A 74 2.38 -5.02 12.83
C GLU A 74 2.36 -3.83 13.80
N VAL A 75 2.35 -2.62 13.26
CA VAL A 75 2.20 -1.37 14.02
C VAL A 75 0.73 -1.03 14.17
N PHE A 76 -0.04 -1.17 13.10
CA PHE A 76 -1.49 -1.15 13.16
C PHE A 76 -2.11 -1.98 12.05
N ARG A 77 -3.34 -2.41 12.30
CA ARG A 77 -4.26 -2.97 11.30
C ARG A 77 -5.67 -2.53 11.63
N GLU A 78 -6.15 -1.54 10.89
CA GLU A 78 -7.41 -0.87 11.23
C GLU A 78 -8.39 -0.95 10.08
N ARG A 79 -9.68 -1.14 10.42
CA ARG A 79 -10.75 -1.20 9.43
C ARG A 79 -10.94 0.19 8.84
N LEU A 80 -10.88 0.30 7.51
CA LEU A 80 -11.20 1.55 6.83
C LEU A 80 -12.68 1.87 7.01
N THR A 81 -12.97 3.10 7.42
CA THR A 81 -14.34 3.64 7.41
C THR A 81 -14.72 3.91 5.96
N SER A 82 -15.78 3.26 5.48
CA SER A 82 -16.14 3.31 4.06
C SER A 82 -17.64 3.22 3.90
N ARG A 83 -18.19 3.95 2.91
CA ARG A 83 -19.60 3.80 2.50
C ARG A 83 -19.88 2.41 1.91
N ASN A 84 -18.88 1.84 1.24
CA ASN A 84 -18.91 0.45 0.79
C ASN A 84 -18.43 -0.47 1.92
N ARG A 85 -19.18 -1.51 2.29
CA ARG A 85 -18.81 -2.42 3.40
C ARG A 85 -17.49 -3.17 3.16
N THR A 86 -17.10 -3.35 1.89
CA THR A 86 -15.91 -4.13 1.52
C THR A 86 -15.15 -3.45 0.39
N PRO A 87 -14.43 -2.34 0.67
CA PRO A 87 -13.54 -1.72 -0.30
C PRO A 87 -12.41 -2.70 -0.61
N LYS A 88 -12.21 -2.98 -1.90
CA LYS A 88 -11.17 -3.92 -2.38
C LYS A 88 -9.99 -3.12 -2.90
N PHE A 89 -8.77 -3.49 -2.53
CA PHE A 89 -7.55 -2.77 -2.94
C PHE A 89 -6.61 -3.68 -3.71
N TYR A 90 -6.38 -3.32 -4.97
CA TYR A 90 -5.34 -3.90 -5.84
C TYR A 90 -4.24 -2.87 -6.13
N ALA A 91 -4.63 -1.60 -6.21
CA ALA A 91 -3.71 -0.49 -6.43
C ALA A 91 -2.68 -0.38 -5.30
N SER A 92 -1.42 -0.23 -5.69
CA SER A 92 -0.36 0.09 -4.72
C SER A 92 -0.54 1.54 -4.25
N PRO A 93 -0.37 1.81 -2.95
CA PRO A 93 -0.44 3.17 -2.43
C PRO A 93 0.70 4.06 -2.93
N VAL A 94 0.48 5.37 -2.89
CA VAL A 94 1.49 6.41 -3.11
C VAL A 94 1.63 7.32 -1.90
N PHE A 95 2.80 7.96 -1.77
CA PHE A 95 3.04 9.00 -0.77
C PHE A 95 2.82 10.39 -1.39
N VAL A 96 2.03 11.24 -0.73
CA VAL A 96 1.86 12.65 -1.10
C VAL A 96 1.73 13.50 0.17
N ASN A 97 2.66 14.42 0.42
CA ASN A 97 2.60 15.43 1.49
C ASN A 97 2.16 14.85 2.86
N GLY A 98 2.87 13.82 3.33
CA GLY A 98 2.61 13.17 4.62
C GLY A 98 1.42 12.21 4.64
N LYS A 99 0.89 11.85 3.47
CA LYS A 99 -0.31 11.00 3.34
C LYS A 99 0.00 9.77 2.51
N VAL A 100 -0.59 8.65 2.91
CA VAL A 100 -0.66 7.44 2.11
C VAL A 100 -2.01 7.44 1.39
N ILE A 101 -1.96 7.41 0.06
CA ILE A 101 -3.15 7.43 -0.79
C ILE A 101 -3.25 6.11 -1.54
N SER A 102 -4.40 5.44 -1.48
CA SER A 102 -4.67 4.24 -2.29
C SER A 102 -6.08 4.30 -2.87
N ILE A 103 -6.23 3.84 -4.11
CA ILE A 103 -7.52 3.77 -4.79
C ILE A 103 -8.13 2.37 -4.63
N SER A 104 -9.34 2.30 -4.09
CA SER A 104 -10.13 1.08 -4.06
C SER A 104 -10.75 0.82 -5.42
N ARG A 105 -10.89 -0.47 -5.77
CA ARG A 105 -11.56 -0.92 -6.99
C ARG A 105 -12.99 -0.44 -7.14
N ASN A 106 -13.69 -0.24 -6.01
CA ASN A 106 -15.14 -0.11 -5.95
C ASN A 106 -15.63 0.89 -4.89
N ALA A 107 -14.74 1.70 -4.33
CA ALA A 107 -15.06 2.59 -3.21
C ALA A 107 -14.25 3.89 -3.21
N GLY A 108 -13.67 4.28 -4.36
CA GLY A 108 -12.93 5.52 -4.48
C GLY A 108 -11.57 5.52 -3.76
N ALA A 109 -11.00 6.71 -3.55
CA ALA A 109 -9.67 6.91 -3.03
C ALA A 109 -9.68 7.10 -1.51
N PHE A 110 -8.82 6.38 -0.81
CA PHE A 110 -8.64 6.44 0.63
C PHE A 110 -7.34 7.15 0.95
N VAL A 111 -7.39 8.03 1.95
CA VAL A 111 -6.27 8.83 2.41
C VAL A 111 -6.06 8.60 3.90
N ILE A 112 -4.87 8.17 4.30
CA ILE A 112 -4.48 8.02 5.71
C ILE A 112 -3.21 8.83 6.00
N GLU A 113 -2.97 9.20 7.25
CA GLU A 113 -1.69 9.78 7.67
C GLU A 113 -0.55 8.76 7.51
N ALA A 114 0.59 9.20 6.97
CA ALA A 114 1.82 8.40 6.88
C ALA A 114 2.58 8.43 8.22
N LYS A 115 1.95 7.88 9.27
CA LYS A 115 2.50 7.83 10.64
C LYS A 115 2.33 6.44 11.25
N PRO A 116 3.09 6.07 12.28
CA PRO A 116 2.92 4.80 13.01
C PRO A 116 1.71 4.81 13.95
N LYS A 117 0.64 5.50 13.57
CA LYS A 117 -0.65 5.55 14.26
C LYS A 117 -1.71 5.74 13.19
N PHE A 118 -2.70 4.86 13.17
CA PHE A 118 -3.77 4.94 12.19
C PHE A 118 -4.58 6.22 12.36
N LYS A 119 -4.80 6.91 11.24
CA LYS A 119 -5.78 7.97 11.11
C LYS A 119 -6.21 8.08 9.66
N GLN A 120 -7.46 7.75 9.39
CA GLN A 120 -8.07 8.00 8.09
C GLN A 120 -8.45 9.48 7.99
N LEU A 121 -7.98 10.14 6.94
CA LEU A 121 -8.19 11.55 6.68
C LEU A 121 -9.39 11.79 5.77
N ALA A 122 -9.55 10.95 4.75
CA ALA A 122 -10.62 11.12 3.76
C ALA A 122 -10.93 9.81 3.03
N GLN A 123 -12.15 9.76 2.48
CA GLN A 123 -12.55 8.88 1.40
C GLN A 123 -13.17 9.77 0.30
N ASN A 124 -12.60 9.74 -0.91
CA ASN A 124 -13.07 10.53 -2.06
C ASN A 124 -13.64 9.60 -3.12
N GLU A 125 -14.80 9.93 -3.66
CA GLU A 125 -15.49 9.14 -4.67
C GLU A 125 -15.78 10.00 -5.90
N PHE A 126 -15.74 9.39 -7.09
CA PHE A 126 -16.14 10.04 -8.34
C PHE A 126 -17.64 9.88 -8.52
N SER A 127 -18.40 10.94 -8.22
CA SER A 127 -19.86 10.91 -8.36
C SER A 127 -20.26 10.59 -9.79
N GLY A 128 -21.08 9.55 -9.97
CA GLY A 128 -21.57 9.12 -11.28
C GLY A 128 -20.65 8.11 -12.00
N ASP A 129 -19.42 7.92 -11.55
CA ASP A 129 -18.55 6.86 -12.07
C ASP A 129 -18.67 5.58 -11.23
N ARG A 130 -19.08 4.49 -11.89
CA ARG A 130 -19.20 3.14 -11.30
C ARG A 130 -18.17 2.17 -11.86
N SER A 131 -17.20 2.68 -12.60
CA SER A 131 -16.13 1.93 -13.25
C SER A 131 -15.16 1.30 -12.23
N VAL A 132 -14.31 0.40 -12.70
CA VAL A 132 -13.41 -0.36 -11.81
C VAL A 132 -12.00 0.23 -11.83
N PHE A 133 -11.46 0.49 -10.65
CA PHE A 133 -10.10 1.01 -10.48
C PHE A 133 -9.11 -0.09 -10.11
N ASN A 134 -8.21 -0.46 -11.00
CA ASN A 134 -7.17 -1.45 -10.70
C ASN A 134 -5.75 -0.87 -10.68
N ALA A 135 -5.57 0.34 -11.23
CA ALA A 135 -4.26 0.96 -11.37
C ALA A 135 -3.83 1.67 -10.09
N SER A 136 -2.53 1.59 -9.76
CA SER A 136 -1.92 2.46 -8.76
C SER A 136 -2.03 3.93 -9.18
N PRO A 137 -2.27 4.87 -8.24
CA PRO A 137 -2.21 6.29 -8.56
C PRO A 137 -0.83 6.68 -9.10
N ALA A 138 -0.78 7.67 -9.98
CA ALA A 138 0.47 8.29 -10.42
C ALA A 138 0.54 9.74 -9.96
N VAL A 139 1.72 10.21 -9.56
CA VAL A 139 1.93 11.57 -9.07
C VAL A 139 2.94 12.24 -9.99
N ALA A 140 2.55 13.33 -10.65
CA ALA A 140 3.42 14.11 -11.53
C ALA A 140 2.88 15.53 -11.67
N ASN A 141 3.74 16.52 -11.88
CA ASN A 141 3.34 17.90 -12.18
C ASN A 141 2.31 18.48 -11.19
N ASN A 142 2.54 18.25 -9.90
CA ASN A 142 1.65 18.63 -8.79
C ASN A 142 0.21 18.11 -8.94
N ARG A 143 0.04 16.98 -9.63
CA ARG A 143 -1.25 16.34 -9.91
C ARG A 143 -1.21 14.87 -9.54
N LEU A 144 -2.37 14.37 -9.16
CA LEU A 144 -2.65 12.96 -8.93
C LEU A 144 -3.48 12.43 -10.10
N TYR A 145 -2.98 11.38 -10.75
CA TYR A 145 -3.65 10.72 -11.85
C TYR A 145 -4.22 9.38 -11.39
N LEU A 146 -5.50 9.17 -11.67
CA LEU A 146 -6.25 7.98 -11.27
C LEU A 146 -6.89 7.37 -12.51
N ARG A 147 -6.58 6.10 -12.79
CA ARG A 147 -7.07 5.40 -13.99
C ARG A 147 -8.08 4.33 -13.60
N SER A 148 -9.28 4.40 -14.16
CA SER A 148 -10.23 3.30 -14.16
C SER A 148 -10.10 2.45 -15.42
N ASP A 149 -10.99 1.48 -15.61
CA ASP A 149 -11.10 0.73 -16.87
C ASP A 149 -11.75 1.54 -18.01
N THR A 150 -12.29 2.74 -17.72
CA THR A 150 -12.99 3.56 -18.71
C THR A 150 -12.45 4.99 -18.83
N HIS A 151 -11.83 5.53 -17.77
CA HIS A 151 -11.41 6.94 -17.72
C HIS A 151 -10.01 7.10 -17.12
N LEU A 152 -9.39 8.25 -17.43
CA LEU A 152 -8.22 8.78 -16.74
C LEU A 152 -8.60 10.11 -16.10
N TYR A 153 -8.56 10.16 -14.78
CA TYR A 153 -8.80 11.35 -13.98
C TYR A 153 -7.49 12.06 -13.65
N CYS A 154 -7.52 13.39 -13.71
CA CYS A 154 -6.45 14.25 -13.25
C CYS A 154 -6.98 15.11 -12.10
N ILE A 155 -6.38 15.00 -10.92
CA ILE A 155 -6.75 15.73 -9.71
C ILE A 155 -5.61 16.67 -9.34
N GLY A 156 -5.90 17.95 -9.25
CA GLY A 156 -4.97 19.00 -8.87
C GLY A 156 -5.69 20.34 -8.87
N GLU A 157 -5.05 21.34 -8.26
CA GLU A 157 -5.45 22.74 -8.36
C GLU A 157 -4.86 23.40 -9.62
#